data_AF-A0AAP5JSK6-F1
#
_entry.id   AF-A0AAP5JSK6-F1
#
_cell.length_a   1.000
_cell.length_b   1.000
_cell.length_c   1.000
_cell.angle_alpha   90.00
_cell.angle_beta   90.00
_cell.angle_gamma   90.00
#
_symmetry.space_group_name_H-M   'P 1'
#
loop_
_entity.id
_entity.type
_entity.pdbx_description
1 polymer ?
#
loop_
_entity_poly.entity_id
_entity_poly.type
_entity_poly.pdbx_seq_one_letter_code
_entity_poly.pdbx_strand_id
1 'polypeptide(L)'
;MNADLYKRLFKAIFSEDIVALKKIADLIISSEREKNHGVLANSLEKIKYNEKPKVNNGFAQYRNERNNGSGMGALPTSKRNDMPLVSYVPRDQLKHHMILNEDIENRLLCIEKEYAAKERLAKFNLSPKKKFYCTAILVVVRP
;
A
#
# COMPACT_ATOMS: atom_id res chain seq x y z
N MET A 1 29.97 -39.01 -5.37
CA MET A 1 29.64 -37.99 -4.36
C MET A 1 28.28 -37.31 -4.60
N ASN A 2 27.95 -36.94 -5.85
CA ASN A 2 26.72 -36.17 -6.15
C ASN A 2 25.40 -36.90 -5.83
N ALA A 3 25.34 -38.23 -5.99
CA ALA A 3 24.11 -39.00 -5.78
C ALA A 3 23.60 -38.96 -4.32
N ASP A 4 24.51 -39.01 -3.33
CA ASP A 4 24.16 -38.93 -1.92
C ASP A 4 23.68 -37.53 -1.52
N LEU A 5 24.30 -36.50 -2.09
CA LEU A 5 23.89 -35.11 -1.90
C LEU A 5 22.45 -34.88 -2.41
N TYR A 6 22.12 -35.39 -3.59
CA TYR A 6 20.77 -35.30 -4.14
C TYR A 6 19.75 -36.05 -3.28
N LYS A 7 20.05 -37.29 -2.86
CA LYS A 7 19.17 -38.05 -1.95
C LYS A 7 18.90 -37.29 -0.65
N ARG A 8 19.93 -36.64 -0.10
CA ARG A 8 19.85 -35.85 1.14
C ARG A 8 19.06 -34.55 0.95
N LEU A 9 19.21 -33.88 -0.20
CA LEU A 9 18.40 -32.73 -0.60
C LEU A 9 16.92 -33.09 -0.71
N PHE A 10 16.60 -34.13 -1.47
CA PHE A 10 15.22 -34.58 -1.61
C PHE A 10 14.61 -34.96 -0.26
N LYS A 11 15.35 -35.69 0.60
CA LYS A 11 14.90 -36.01 1.96
C LYS A 11 14.63 -34.76 2.80
N ALA A 12 15.52 -33.76 2.74
CA ALA A 12 15.38 -32.51 3.51
C ALA A 12 14.20 -31.66 3.04
N ILE A 13 13.93 -31.61 1.73
CA ILE A 13 12.77 -30.90 1.16
C ILE A 13 11.46 -31.54 1.63
N PHE A 14 11.34 -32.87 1.54
CA PHE A 14 10.13 -33.58 1.96
C PHE A 14 9.94 -33.64 3.48
N SER A 15 11.01 -33.47 4.25
CA SER A 15 10.93 -33.41 5.72
C SER A 15 10.80 -31.97 6.25
N GLU A 16 10.68 -30.97 5.36
CA GLU A 16 10.63 -29.52 5.67
C GLU A 16 11.73 -29.05 6.65
N ASP A 17 12.90 -29.70 6.64
CA ASP A 17 14.00 -29.37 7.55
C ASP A 17 14.88 -28.27 6.97
N ILE A 18 14.60 -27.04 7.40
CA ILE A 18 15.33 -25.83 7.02
C ILE A 18 16.80 -25.90 7.47
N VAL A 19 17.10 -26.59 8.58
CA VAL A 19 18.47 -26.72 9.11
C VAL A 19 19.28 -27.67 8.24
N ALA A 20 18.70 -28.80 7.82
CA ALA A 20 19.34 -29.72 6.89
C ALA A 20 19.59 -29.06 5.52
N LEU A 21 18.64 -28.27 5.02
CA LEU A 21 18.77 -27.55 3.75
C LEU A 21 19.94 -26.55 3.77
N LYS A 22 20.09 -25.79 4.86
CA LYS A 22 21.23 -24.87 5.05
C LYS A 22 22.57 -25.59 5.05
N LYS A 23 22.66 -26.74 5.72
CA LYS A 23 23.88 -27.56 5.74
C LYS A 23 24.23 -28.11 4.36
N ILE A 24 23.24 -28.48 3.55
CA ILE A 24 23.45 -28.92 2.18
C ILE A 24 23.96 -27.77 1.30
N ALA A 25 23.41 -26.56 1.47
CA ALA A 25 23.89 -25.38 0.76
C ALA A 25 25.37 -25.08 1.06
N ASP A 26 25.78 -25.19 2.32
CA ASP A 26 27.19 -25.01 2.73
C ASP A 26 28.11 -26.07 2.11
N LEU A 27 27.63 -27.31 2.01
CA LEU A 27 28.37 -28.41 1.39
C LEU A 27 28.51 -28.23 -0.13
N ILE A 28 27.50 -27.64 -0.79
CA ILE A 28 27.59 -27.28 -2.21
C ILE A 28 28.66 -26.21 -2.42
N ILE A 29 28.68 -25.16 -1.59
CA ILE A 29 29.68 -24.08 -1.69
C ILE A 29 31.10 -24.64 -1.50
N SER A 30 31.32 -25.50 -0.50
CA SER A 30 32.64 -26.11 -0.28
C SER A 30 33.06 -27.00 -1.45
N SER A 31 32.14 -27.80 -1.99
CA SER A 31 32.43 -28.68 -3.13
C SER A 31 32.76 -27.90 -4.41
N GLU A 32 32.09 -26.79 -4.67
CA GLU A 32 32.40 -25.94 -5.82
C GLU A 32 33.74 -25.20 -5.65
N ARG A 33 34.12 -24.87 -4.40
CA ARG A 33 35.43 -24.31 -4.09
C ARG A 33 36.56 -25.33 -4.29
N GLU A 34 36.35 -26.58 -3.89
CA GLU A 34 37.28 -27.69 -4.14
C GLU A 34 37.47 -27.99 -5.64
N LYS A 35 36.41 -27.81 -6.45
CA LYS A 35 36.46 -27.95 -7.92
C LYS A 35 37.08 -26.74 -8.64
N ASN A 36 37.65 -25.78 -7.91
CA ASN A 36 38.20 -24.51 -8.43
C ASN A 36 37.17 -23.60 -9.13
N HIS A 37 35.87 -23.77 -8.89
CA HIS A 37 34.82 -22.86 -9.35
C HIS A 37 34.65 -21.67 -8.38
N GLY A 38 35.72 -20.90 -8.18
CA GLY A 38 35.75 -19.81 -7.21
C GLY A 38 34.72 -18.70 -7.47
N VAL A 39 34.43 -18.39 -8.73
CA VAL A 39 33.43 -17.36 -9.10
C VAL A 39 32.02 -17.79 -8.68
N LEU A 40 31.66 -19.06 -8.93
CA LEU A 40 30.36 -19.61 -8.56
C LEU A 40 30.21 -19.72 -7.04
N ALA A 41 31.24 -20.21 -6.35
CA ALA A 41 31.26 -20.30 -4.89
C ALA A 41 31.05 -18.92 -4.24
N ASN A 42 31.76 -17.90 -4.73
CA ASN A 42 31.61 -16.52 -4.24
C ASN A 42 30.21 -15.95 -4.50
N SER A 43 29.57 -16.30 -5.64
CA SER A 43 28.20 -15.89 -5.93
C SER A 43 27.20 -16.56 -4.98
N LEU A 44 27.37 -17.85 -4.70
CA LEU A 44 26.51 -18.61 -3.80
C LEU A 44 26.64 -18.14 -2.34
N GLU A 45 27.87 -17.82 -1.88
CA GLU A 45 28.09 -17.22 -0.56
C GLU A 45 27.36 -15.87 -0.46
N LYS A 46 27.46 -15.00 -1.48
CA LYS A 46 26.74 -13.72 -1.50
C LYS A 46 25.22 -13.90 -1.40
N ILE A 47 24.65 -14.92 -2.05
CA ILE A 47 23.22 -15.22 -1.97
C ILE A 47 22.84 -15.66 -0.55
N LYS A 48 23.63 -16.55 0.08
CA LYS A 48 23.42 -17.00 1.47
C LYS A 48 23.33 -15.84 2.47
N TYR A 49 24.16 -14.79 2.30
CA TYR A 49 24.16 -13.64 3.21
C TYR A 49 23.04 -12.62 2.93
N ASN A 50 22.66 -12.42 1.66
CA ASN A 50 21.67 -11.42 1.27
C ASN A 50 20.23 -11.91 1.37
N GLU A 51 19.98 -13.19 1.06
CA GLU A 51 18.65 -13.76 1.05
C GLU A 51 18.27 -14.28 2.44
N LYS A 52 17.92 -13.35 3.33
CA LYS A 52 17.10 -13.69 4.49
C LYS A 52 15.68 -14.00 4.00
N PRO A 53 14.96 -14.95 4.64
CA PRO A 53 13.60 -15.28 4.23
C PRO A 53 12.78 -13.99 4.24
N LYS A 54 12.34 -13.58 3.05
CA LYS A 54 11.30 -12.58 2.90
C LYS A 54 10.04 -13.22 3.47
N VAL A 55 9.85 -13.11 4.78
CA VAL A 55 8.49 -13.16 5.34
C VAL A 55 7.67 -12.22 4.47
N ASN A 56 6.60 -12.76 3.88
CA ASN A 56 5.72 -12.18 2.87
C ASN A 56 5.00 -10.91 3.34
N ASN A 57 5.72 -9.92 3.83
CA ASN A 57 5.27 -8.58 4.09
C ASN A 57 6.27 -7.66 3.39
N GLY A 58 5.99 -7.32 2.13
CA GLY A 58 6.75 -6.39 1.28
C GLY A 58 6.92 -4.96 1.82
N PHE A 59 6.74 -4.77 3.13
CA PHE A 59 6.88 -3.53 3.88
C PHE A 59 8.00 -3.59 4.94
N ALA A 60 8.62 -4.75 5.18
CA ALA A 60 9.58 -4.92 6.29
C ALA A 60 11.03 -4.49 5.95
N GLN A 61 11.35 -4.22 4.68
CA GLN A 61 12.73 -3.90 4.28
C GLN A 61 13.22 -2.52 4.76
N TYR A 62 12.33 -1.64 5.21
CA TYR A 62 12.67 -0.30 5.73
C TYR A 62 12.75 -0.21 7.26
N ARG A 63 12.68 -1.34 7.99
CA ARG A 63 12.53 -1.34 9.46
C ARG A 63 13.84 -1.48 10.25
N ASN A 64 14.99 -1.58 9.60
CA ASN A 64 16.28 -1.58 10.30
C ASN A 64 16.85 -0.16 10.37
N GLU A 65 16.24 0.68 11.21
CA GLU A 65 16.92 1.74 11.96
C GLU A 65 15.94 2.38 12.94
N ARG A 66 16.26 2.27 14.24
CA ARG A 66 15.58 2.81 15.43
C ARG A 66 14.36 2.05 15.96
N ASN A 67 14.67 1.09 16.82
CA ASN A 67 13.85 0.84 18.02
C ASN A 67 13.75 2.15 18.82
N ASN A 68 12.58 2.79 18.81
CA ASN A 68 12.06 3.50 19.97
C ASN A 68 10.54 3.69 19.81
N GLY A 69 9.77 3.08 20.71
CA GLY A 69 8.33 3.37 20.87
C GLY A 69 7.40 2.32 20.27
N SER A 70 6.74 1.59 21.17
CA SER A 70 5.61 0.69 20.92
C SER A 70 4.47 1.36 20.13
N GLY A 71 3.88 0.61 19.19
CA GLY A 71 2.55 0.87 18.61
C GLY A 71 2.49 2.00 17.59
N MET A 72 2.18 1.64 16.33
CA MET A 72 2.05 2.55 15.19
C MET A 72 3.33 3.33 14.86
N GLY A 73 3.99 2.94 13.76
CA GLY A 73 5.15 3.68 13.24
C GLY A 73 4.81 5.15 13.04
N ALA A 74 5.67 6.03 13.56
CA ALA A 74 5.52 7.47 13.39
C ALA A 74 5.35 7.82 11.91
N LEU A 75 4.43 8.74 11.61
CA LEU A 75 4.20 9.22 10.25
C LEU A 75 5.50 9.79 9.66
N PRO A 76 5.77 9.55 8.37
CA PRO A 76 7.02 9.99 7.76
C PRO A 76 7.15 11.52 7.78
N THR A 77 8.31 12.02 8.19
CA THR A 77 8.67 13.44 8.21
C THR A 77 9.78 13.75 7.20
N SER A 78 9.81 14.97 6.67
CA SER A 78 10.84 15.44 5.74
C SER A 78 12.16 15.70 6.45
N LYS A 79 13.27 15.12 5.97
CA LYS A 79 14.60 15.29 6.58
C LYS A 79 15.16 16.72 6.55
N ARG A 80 14.63 17.60 5.69
CA ARG A 80 15.16 18.97 5.51
C ARG A 80 14.55 19.97 6.48
N ASN A 81 13.24 19.84 6.72
CA ASN A 81 12.45 20.83 7.46
C ASN A 81 11.61 20.18 8.58
N ASP A 82 11.80 18.89 8.86
CA ASP A 82 11.02 18.08 9.80
C ASP A 82 9.49 18.18 9.61
N MET A 83 9.06 18.53 8.40
CA MET A 83 7.65 18.69 8.06
C MET A 83 6.98 17.33 7.91
N PRO A 84 5.77 17.11 8.49
CA PRO A 84 5.03 15.88 8.31
C PRO A 84 4.63 15.73 6.83
N LEU A 85 4.95 14.58 6.22
CA LEU A 85 4.60 14.27 4.83
C LEU A 85 3.18 13.70 4.68
N VAL A 86 2.52 13.42 5.81
CA VAL A 86 1.17 12.86 5.85
C VAL A 86 0.29 13.79 6.66
N SER A 87 -0.76 14.31 6.03
CA SER A 87 -1.86 15.01 6.70
C SER A 87 -3.02 14.05 6.91
N TYR A 88 -3.52 13.94 8.14
CA TYR A 88 -4.73 13.20 8.42
C TYR A 88 -5.95 14.06 8.07
N VAL A 89 -6.77 13.61 7.12
CA VAL A 89 -8.04 14.27 6.75
C VAL A 89 -9.19 13.43 7.31
N PRO A 90 -10.03 13.99 8.21
CA PRO A 90 -11.17 13.27 8.75
C PRO A 90 -12.19 12.98 7.65
N ARG A 91 -12.91 11.86 7.79
CA ARG A 91 -13.85 11.36 6.76
C ARG A 91 -14.91 12.38 6.35
N ASP A 92 -15.36 13.21 7.29
CA ASP A 92 -16.38 14.24 7.04
C ASP A 92 -15.88 15.36 6.13
N GLN A 93 -14.58 15.66 6.15
CA GLN A 93 -13.94 16.69 5.32
C GLN A 93 -13.45 16.14 3.97
N LEU A 94 -13.51 14.82 3.76
CA LEU A 94 -13.02 14.17 2.55
C LEU A 94 -13.83 14.54 1.30
N LYS A 95 -15.10 14.95 1.49
CA LYS A 95 -16.01 15.35 0.39
C LYS A 95 -15.48 16.53 -0.43
N HIS A 96 -14.78 17.46 0.21
CA HIS A 96 -14.28 18.69 -0.43
C HIS A 96 -12.82 18.58 -0.91
N HIS A 97 -12.15 17.47 -0.60
CA HIS A 97 -10.78 17.17 -1.05
C HIS A 97 -10.74 16.17 -2.21
N MET A 98 -11.91 15.78 -2.74
CA MET A 98 -11.96 14.94 -3.92
C MET A 98 -11.37 15.72 -5.08
N ILE A 99 -10.30 15.20 -5.70
CA ILE A 99 -9.67 15.82 -6.88
C ILE A 99 -10.64 15.65 -8.05
N LEU A 100 -11.58 16.59 -8.17
CA LEU A 100 -12.50 16.70 -9.28
C LEU A 100 -12.03 17.80 -10.22
N ASN A 101 -12.34 17.66 -11.50
CA ASN A 101 -12.28 18.78 -12.43
C ASN A 101 -13.27 19.86 -11.95
N GLU A 102 -12.86 21.13 -12.02
CA GLU A 102 -13.65 22.30 -11.56
C GLU A 102 -15.05 22.32 -12.19
N ASP A 103 -15.18 21.87 -13.45
CA ASP A 103 -16.46 21.75 -14.14
C ASP A 103 -17.43 20.77 -13.46
N ILE A 104 -16.90 19.65 -12.97
CA ILE A 104 -17.69 18.59 -12.32
C ILE A 104 -18.06 19.03 -10.91
N GLU A 105 -17.14 19.66 -10.19
CA GLU A 105 -17.41 20.20 -8.85
C GLU A 105 -18.54 21.24 -8.88
N ASN A 106 -18.47 22.21 -9.80
CA ASN A 106 -19.51 23.22 -9.98
C ASN A 106 -20.87 22.60 -10.31
N ARG A 107 -20.89 21.53 -11.12
CA ARG A 107 -22.12 20.81 -11.45
C ARG A 107 -22.71 20.09 -10.24
N LEU A 108 -21.89 19.42 -9.43
CA LEU A 108 -22.33 18.75 -8.21
C LEU A 108 -22.85 19.74 -7.17
N LEU A 109 -22.14 20.86 -6.98
CA LEU A 109 -22.53 21.92 -6.07
C LEU A 109 -23.86 22.57 -6.48
N CYS A 110 -24.11 22.67 -7.79
CA CYS A 110 -25.41 23.15 -8.25
C CYS A 110 -26.55 22.17 -7.95
N ILE A 111 -26.33 20.87 -8.18
CA ILE A 111 -27.29 19.81 -7.85
C ILE A 111 -27.61 19.82 -6.35
N GLU A 112 -26.59 19.95 -5.48
CA GLU A 112 -26.79 19.99 -4.03
C GLU A 112 -27.66 21.18 -3.60
N LYS A 113 -27.39 22.38 -4.13
CA LYS A 113 -28.18 23.58 -3.88
C LYS A 113 -29.63 23.43 -4.37
N GLU A 114 -29.84 22.82 -5.54
CA GLU A 114 -31.18 22.56 -6.08
C GLU A 114 -31.97 21.62 -5.16
N TYR A 115 -31.37 20.52 -4.74
CA TYR A 115 -32.01 19.56 -3.83
C TYR A 115 -32.36 20.20 -2.48
N ALA A 116 -31.46 21.00 -1.91
CA ALA A 116 -31.71 21.74 -0.68
C ALA A 116 -32.86 22.76 -0.84
N ALA A 117 -32.92 23.46 -1.98
CA ALA A 117 -34.02 24.38 -2.27
C ALA A 117 -35.36 23.65 -2.45
N LYS A 118 -35.36 22.50 -3.13
CA LYS A 118 -36.55 21.64 -3.29
C LYS A 118 -37.07 21.16 -1.94
N GLU A 119 -36.20 20.70 -1.04
CA GLU A 119 -36.58 20.29 0.30
C GLU A 119 -37.19 21.45 1.10
N ARG A 120 -36.62 22.66 0.97
CA ARG A 120 -37.18 23.87 1.59
C ARG A 120 -38.57 24.21 1.03
N LEU A 121 -38.77 24.16 -0.28
CA LEU A 121 -40.08 24.44 -0.89
C LEU A 121 -41.13 23.40 -0.48
N ALA A 122 -40.75 22.13 -0.40
CA ALA A 122 -41.64 21.05 0.04
C ALA A 122 -42.16 21.27 1.46
N LYS A 123 -41.36 21.84 2.38
CA LYS A 123 -41.81 22.21 3.74
C LYS A 123 -42.97 23.21 3.73
N PHE A 124 -43.07 24.03 2.69
CA PHE A 124 -44.14 25.00 2.50
C PHE A 124 -45.22 24.54 1.51
N ASN A 125 -45.25 23.25 1.15
CA ASN A 125 -46.13 22.67 0.12
C ASN A 125 -46.03 23.37 -1.25
N LEU A 126 -44.88 24.01 -1.53
CA LEU A 126 -44.59 24.65 -2.81
C LEU A 126 -43.85 23.67 -3.72
N SER A 127 -44.15 23.71 -5.01
CA SER A 127 -43.47 22.87 -6.00
C SER A 127 -42.64 23.72 -6.98
N PRO A 128 -41.45 23.26 -7.38
CA PRO A 128 -40.66 23.94 -8.40
C PRO A 128 -41.31 23.75 -9.77
N LYS A 129 -41.43 24.84 -10.54
CA LYS A 129 -42.14 24.86 -11.83
C LYS A 129 -41.38 24.16 -12.98
N LYS A 130 -40.05 24.04 -12.89
CA LYS A 130 -39.20 23.40 -13.91
C LYS A 130 -38.03 22.67 -13.24
N LYS A 131 -37.55 21.58 -13.87
CA LYS A 131 -36.31 20.88 -13.50
C LYS A 131 -35.15 21.58 -14.19
N PHE A 132 -34.16 22.10 -13.46
CA PHE A 132 -33.04 22.85 -14.04
C PHE A 132 -31.74 22.50 -13.33
N TYR A 133 -30.75 21.98 -14.06
CA TYR A 133 -29.50 21.54 -13.46
C TYR A 133 -28.48 22.65 -13.13
N CYS A 134 -28.56 23.84 -13.74
CA CYS A 134 -27.98 25.09 -13.21
C CYS A 134 -28.27 26.28 -14.14
N THR A 135 -29.38 26.99 -13.93
CA THR A 135 -29.58 28.36 -14.43
C THR A 135 -30.73 28.98 -13.64
N ALA A 136 -30.42 30.08 -12.93
CA ALA A 136 -31.33 31.05 -12.35
C ALA A 136 -32.59 30.50 -11.64
N ILE A 137 -32.53 30.45 -10.30
CA ILE A 137 -33.71 30.37 -9.44
C ILE A 137 -34.56 31.61 -9.72
N LEU A 138 -35.59 31.45 -10.55
CA LEU A 138 -36.61 32.46 -10.70
C LEU A 138 -37.97 31.78 -10.86
N VAL A 139 -38.90 32.29 -10.05
CA VAL A 139 -40.35 32.08 -10.07
C VAL A 139 -40.86 30.94 -9.17
N VAL A 140 -41.20 31.34 -7.95
CA VAL A 140 -42.18 30.69 -7.07
C VAL A 140 -43.58 30.87 -7.67
N VAL A 141 -44.35 29.79 -7.79
CA VAL A 141 -45.79 29.85 -8.07
C VAL A 141 -46.52 29.23 -6.90
N ARG A 142 -47.39 30.01 -6.24
CA ARG A 142 -48.51 29.49 -5.43
C ARG A 142 -49.67 29.14 -6.38
N PRO A 143 -50.52 28.16 -6.03
CA PRO A 143 -51.73 27.85 -6.79
C PRO A 143 -52.62 29.07 -6.99
#